data_AF-A0A940VDT8-F1
#
_entry.id   AF-A0A940VDT8-F1
#
_cell.length_a   1.000
_cell.length_b   1.000
_cell.length_c   1.000
_cell.angle_alpha   90.00
_cell.angle_beta   90.00
_cell.angle_gamma   90.00
#
_symmetry.space_group_name_H-M   'P 1'
#
loop_
_entity.id
_entity.type
_entity.pdbx_description
1 polymer ?
#
loop_
_entity_poly.entity_id
_entity_poly.type
_entity_poly.pdbx_seq_one_letter_code
_entity_poly.pdbx_strand_id
1 'polypeptide(L)'
;AVDAMKLGATDFVRKPMTPETLRNAVTAALAKPVVFTPVTVEPTTQKPTAQTAPPISRLTLNGFRFWADPNTKERQRREPSQRRFVVEHPDGRQQDVVAEITTEAIDFVEHATHRRLPPESAFWTSLAERCLNAFLWNDGRVPPGGKVTITAKDFDHDRLQLARLWED
;
A
#
# COMPACT_ATOMS: atom_id res chain seq x y z
N ALA A 1 -19.21 10.13 -56.24
CA ALA A 1 -18.40 9.02 -55.71
C ALA A 1 -16.95 9.44 -55.82
N VAL A 2 -16.45 10.10 -54.77
CA VAL A 2 -15.03 10.41 -54.59
C VAL A 2 -14.67 9.68 -53.31
N ASP A 3 -13.83 8.66 -53.45
CA ASP A 3 -13.50 7.67 -52.44
C ASP A 3 -13.27 8.28 -51.05
N ALA A 4 -14.24 8.04 -50.17
CA ALA A 4 -13.98 7.92 -48.75
C ALA A 4 -13.05 6.71 -48.57
N MET A 5 -11.90 6.90 -47.93
CA MET A 5 -11.15 5.91 -47.13
C MET A 5 -9.65 6.29 -47.04
N LYS A 6 -9.35 7.42 -46.41
CA LYS A 6 -8.06 7.58 -45.71
C LYS A 6 -8.20 6.94 -44.32
N LEU A 7 -8.33 5.60 -44.32
CA LEU A 7 -8.23 4.77 -43.11
C LEU A 7 -6.74 4.68 -42.74
N GLY A 8 -6.27 5.58 -41.89
CA GLY A 8 -4.93 5.51 -41.29
C GLY A 8 -4.90 4.46 -40.18
N ALA A 9 -5.08 3.19 -40.53
CA ALA A 9 -5.04 2.07 -39.60
C ALA A 9 -4.27 0.89 -40.21
N THR A 10 -2.98 0.76 -39.86
CA THR A 10 -2.21 -0.49 -39.85
C THR A 10 -1.03 -0.29 -38.90
N ASP A 11 -1.22 -0.63 -37.63
CA ASP A 11 -0.76 -1.89 -37.01
C ASP A 11 0.75 -1.87 -36.68
N PHE A 12 1.11 -1.15 -35.62
CA PHE A 12 2.41 -1.29 -34.98
C PHE A 12 2.46 -2.62 -34.23
N VAL A 13 2.73 -3.70 -34.96
CA VAL A 13 3.21 -4.95 -34.39
C VAL A 13 4.52 -4.61 -33.68
N ARG A 14 4.47 -4.51 -32.33
CA ARG A 14 5.68 -4.29 -31.52
C ARG A 14 6.63 -5.43 -31.83
N LYS A 15 7.74 -5.08 -32.50
CA LYS A 15 8.85 -5.97 -32.82
C LYS A 15 9.14 -6.84 -31.59
N PRO A 16 9.04 -8.18 -31.67
CA PRO A 16 9.32 -9.03 -30.52
C PRO A 16 10.76 -8.72 -30.07
N MET A 17 10.94 -8.52 -28.76
CA MET A 17 12.24 -8.33 -28.13
C MET A 17 13.19 -9.41 -28.62
N THR A 18 14.15 -9.05 -29.47
CA THR A 18 15.14 -10.02 -29.93
C THR A 18 16.09 -10.32 -28.76
N PRO A 19 16.53 -11.57 -28.58
CA PRO A 19 17.42 -11.94 -27.48
C PRO A 19 18.74 -11.16 -27.51
N GLU A 20 19.14 -10.65 -28.67
CA GLU A 20 20.30 -9.75 -28.82
C GLU A 20 20.06 -8.37 -28.21
N THR A 21 18.84 -7.83 -28.30
CA THR A 21 18.48 -6.56 -27.64
C THR A 21 18.62 -6.68 -26.13
N LEU A 22 18.19 -7.83 -25.59
CA LEU A 22 18.26 -8.12 -24.15
C LEU A 22 19.72 -8.29 -23.70
N ARG A 23 20.54 -9.01 -24.48
CA ARG A 23 21.98 -9.16 -24.22
C ARG A 23 22.70 -7.82 -24.27
N ASN A 24 22.43 -6.98 -25.27
CA ASN A 24 23.05 -5.67 -25.40
C ASN A 24 22.64 -4.73 -24.27
N ALA A 25 21.39 -4.78 -23.81
CA ALA A 25 20.93 -4.01 -22.65
C ALA A 25 21.64 -4.43 -21.35
N VAL A 26 21.83 -5.74 -21.13
CA VAL A 26 22.56 -6.25 -19.96
C VAL A 26 24.04 -5.86 -20.00
N THR A 27 24.69 -6.03 -21.16
CA THR A 27 26.09 -5.60 -21.35
C THR A 27 26.25 -4.11 -21.12
N ALA A 28 25.33 -3.28 -21.64
CA ALA A 28 25.35 -1.83 -21.42
C ALA A 28 25.13 -1.44 -19.95
N ALA A 29 24.27 -2.17 -19.23
CA ALA A 29 24.03 -1.94 -17.80
C ALA A 29 25.26 -2.30 -16.95
N LEU A 30 25.94 -3.40 -17.26
CA LEU A 30 27.18 -3.83 -16.59
C LEU A 30 28.38 -2.93 -16.90
N ALA A 31 28.45 -2.40 -18.12
CA ALA A 31 29.52 -1.51 -18.54
C ALA A 31 29.36 -0.06 -18.03
N LYS A 32 28.25 0.28 -17.39
CA LYS A 32 28.01 1.62 -16.86
C LYS A 32 28.60 1.72 -15.44
N PRO A 33 29.75 2.38 -15.24
CA PRO A 33 30.23 2.65 -13.89
C PRO A 33 29.19 3.53 -13.19
N VAL A 34 28.68 3.06 -12.06
CA VAL A 34 27.90 3.88 -11.14
C VAL A 34 28.87 4.89 -10.55
N VAL A 35 28.94 6.07 -11.16
CA VAL A 35 29.64 7.21 -10.60
C VAL A 35 28.82 7.66 -9.40
N PHE A 36 29.17 7.16 -8.22
CA PHE A 36 28.79 7.80 -6.98
C PHE A 36 29.54 9.13 -6.92
N THR A 37 28.90 10.21 -7.36
CA THR A 37 29.37 11.55 -7.03
C THR A 37 29.10 11.79 -5.55
N PRO A 38 30.12 11.93 -4.68
CA PRO A 38 29.89 12.46 -3.36
C PRO A 38 29.41 13.91 -3.53
N VAL A 39 28.16 14.15 -3.18
CA VAL A 39 27.60 15.51 -3.13
C VAL A 39 28.40 16.27 -2.09
N THR A 40 29.27 17.17 -2.55
CA THR A 40 29.91 18.18 -1.69
C THR A 40 28.81 19.16 -1.30
N VAL A 41 28.37 19.07 -0.05
CA VAL A 41 27.33 19.92 0.51
C VAL A 41 28.02 21.21 0.99
N GLU A 42 27.84 22.31 0.27
CA GLU A 42 28.06 23.64 0.85
C GLU A 42 27.00 23.87 1.95
N PRO A 43 27.37 24.45 3.11
CA PRO A 43 26.48 24.57 4.24
C PRO A 43 25.51 25.74 4.06
N THR A 44 24.48 25.55 3.24
CA THR A 44 23.32 26.43 3.28
C THR A 44 22.42 25.98 4.42
N THR A 45 22.27 26.85 5.42
CA THR A 45 21.53 26.66 6.66
C THR A 45 20.03 26.50 6.40
N GLN A 46 19.62 25.31 5.95
CA GLN A 46 18.23 24.87 6.01
C GLN A 46 18.23 23.48 6.61
N LYS A 47 17.83 23.41 7.88
CA LYS A 47 17.67 22.19 8.66
C LYS A 47 16.76 21.24 7.86
N PRO A 48 17.28 20.17 7.24
CA PRO A 48 16.42 19.14 6.70
C PRO A 48 15.86 18.45 7.93
N THR A 49 14.57 18.60 8.22
CA THR A 49 13.88 17.66 9.10
C THR A 49 14.19 16.29 8.53
N ALA A 50 14.92 15.48 9.29
CA ALA A 50 15.28 14.13 8.92
C ALA A 50 14.00 13.36 8.58
N GLN A 51 13.66 13.33 7.30
CA GLN A 51 12.69 12.39 6.77
C GLN A 51 13.42 11.06 6.82
N THR A 52 13.29 10.37 7.95
CA THR A 52 13.42 8.91 7.99
C THR A 52 12.67 8.41 6.78
N ALA A 53 13.36 7.72 5.86
CA ALA A 53 12.71 7.12 4.69
C ALA A 53 11.40 6.47 5.16
N PRO A 54 10.26 6.72 4.50
CA PRO A 54 8.99 6.27 5.03
C PRO A 54 9.07 4.75 5.25
N PRO A 55 8.54 4.23 6.37
CA PRO A 55 8.39 2.80 6.56
C PRO A 55 7.69 2.21 5.33
N ILE A 56 7.87 0.90 5.09
CA ILE A 56 7.33 0.16 3.94
C ILE A 56 5.94 0.70 3.57
N SER A 57 5.88 1.46 2.47
CA SER A 57 4.67 2.12 2.02
C SER A 57 3.98 1.29 0.96
N ARG A 58 2.65 1.21 1.01
CA ARG A 58 1.84 0.59 -0.04
C ARG A 58 1.38 1.64 -1.03
N LEU A 59 1.44 1.31 -2.32
CA LEU A 59 0.99 2.16 -3.42
C LEU A 59 -0.17 1.48 -4.13
N THR A 60 -1.30 2.15 -4.18
CA THR A 60 -2.47 1.76 -4.95
C THR A 60 -2.32 2.26 -6.40
N LEU A 61 -2.94 1.57 -7.37
CA LEU A 61 -2.80 1.96 -8.80
C LEU A 61 -3.49 3.30 -9.12
N ASN A 62 -4.41 3.77 -8.27
CA ASN A 62 -5.02 5.09 -8.37
C ASN A 62 -4.19 6.20 -7.69
N GLY A 63 -2.97 5.88 -7.26
CA GLY A 63 -1.97 6.86 -6.82
C GLY A 63 -2.00 7.20 -5.33
N PHE A 64 -2.88 6.58 -4.53
CA PHE A 64 -2.79 6.72 -3.07
C PHE A 64 -1.63 5.91 -2.55
N ARG A 65 -0.84 6.53 -1.68
CA ARG A 65 0.21 5.87 -0.92
C ARG A 65 -0.19 5.85 0.55
N PHE A 66 0.08 4.77 1.27
CA PHE A 66 -0.15 4.76 2.72
C PHE A 66 0.88 3.92 3.46
N TRP A 67 1.09 4.23 4.73
CA TRP A 67 2.00 3.54 5.64
C TRP A 67 1.46 3.58 7.07
N ALA A 68 1.92 2.66 7.92
CA ALA A 68 1.56 2.66 9.34
C ALA A 68 2.14 3.89 10.05
N ASP A 69 1.39 4.48 10.99
CA ASP A 69 1.87 5.59 11.82
C ASP A 69 3.16 5.15 12.57
N PRO A 70 4.24 5.95 12.59
CA PRO A 70 5.47 5.57 13.29
C PRO A 70 5.28 5.28 14.79
N ASN A 71 4.27 5.89 15.42
CA ASN A 71 3.88 5.68 16.81
C ASN A 71 2.80 4.59 16.98
N THR A 72 2.56 3.79 15.94
CA THR A 72 1.53 2.75 15.93
C THR A 72 1.63 1.83 17.14
N LYS A 73 2.82 1.36 17.52
CA LYS A 73 2.99 0.42 18.64
C LYS A 73 2.58 1.00 19.99
N GLU A 74 2.93 2.26 20.28
CA GLU A 74 2.55 2.90 21.54
C GLU A 74 1.06 3.18 21.61
N ARG A 75 0.46 3.59 20.49
CA ARG A 75 -0.98 3.85 20.40
C ARG A 75 -1.80 2.57 20.44
N GLN A 76 -1.35 1.48 19.79
CA GLN A 76 -1.99 0.16 19.87
C GLN A 76 -2.08 -0.35 21.31
N ARG A 77 -1.09 -0.07 22.17
CA ARG A 77 -1.17 -0.43 23.60
C ARG A 77 -2.27 0.33 24.35
N ARG A 78 -2.64 1.53 23.89
CA ARG A 78 -3.72 2.34 24.49
C ARG A 78 -5.08 2.00 23.89
N GLU A 79 -5.12 1.75 22.60
CA GLU A 79 -6.32 1.46 21.81
C GLU A 79 -6.09 0.19 20.95
N PRO A 80 -6.18 -1.01 21.54
CA PRO A 80 -5.84 -2.27 20.86
C PRO A 80 -6.69 -2.58 19.63
N SER A 81 -7.91 -2.05 19.59
CA SER A 81 -8.85 -2.20 18.47
C SER A 81 -8.60 -1.23 17.32
N GLN A 82 -7.66 -0.28 17.44
CA GLN A 82 -7.39 0.71 16.40
C GLN A 82 -6.06 0.44 15.68
N ARG A 83 -6.06 0.72 14.38
CA ARG A 83 -4.87 0.73 13.52
C ARG A 83 -4.78 2.05 12.80
N ARG A 84 -3.67 2.76 12.96
CA ARG A 84 -3.50 4.10 12.40
C ARG A 84 -2.55 4.07 11.21
N PHE A 85 -2.97 4.72 10.16
CA PHE A 85 -2.25 4.83 8.91
C PHE A 85 -2.20 6.29 8.51
N VAL A 86 -1.11 6.68 7.87
CA VAL A 86 -1.03 7.94 7.15
C VAL A 86 -1.27 7.63 5.68
N VAL A 87 -2.24 8.30 5.08
CA VAL A 87 -2.57 8.18 3.66
C VAL A 87 -2.17 9.47 2.95
N GLU A 88 -1.32 9.32 1.95
CA GLU A 88 -0.95 10.35 0.99
C GLU A 88 -1.81 10.20 -0.27
N HIS A 89 -2.51 11.28 -0.60
CA HIS A 89 -3.27 11.44 -1.81
C HIS A 89 -2.36 11.59 -3.04
N PRO A 90 -2.86 11.33 -4.26
CA PRO A 90 -2.12 11.59 -5.50
C PRO A 90 -1.70 13.06 -5.67
N ASP A 91 -2.40 14.00 -5.03
CA ASP A 91 -2.09 15.44 -5.03
C ASP A 91 -1.03 15.83 -3.98
N GLY A 92 -0.51 14.84 -3.23
CA GLY A 92 0.51 15.02 -2.19
C GLY A 92 -0.04 15.41 -0.81
N ARG A 93 -1.37 15.56 -0.65
CA ARG A 93 -1.96 15.82 0.66
C ARG A 93 -1.90 14.57 1.53
N GLN A 94 -1.59 14.74 2.81
CA GLN A 94 -1.58 13.65 3.77
C GLN A 94 -2.76 13.74 4.72
N GLN A 95 -3.33 12.60 5.06
CA GLN A 95 -4.44 12.47 5.99
C GLN A 95 -4.26 11.24 6.88
N ASP A 96 -4.47 11.42 8.19
CA ASP A 96 -4.51 10.33 9.14
C ASP A 96 -5.80 9.53 9.00
N VAL A 97 -5.68 8.21 8.95
CA VAL A 97 -6.78 7.27 8.85
C VAL A 97 -6.68 6.23 9.94
N VAL A 98 -7.78 6.01 10.64
CA VAL A 98 -7.94 4.99 11.67
C VAL A 98 -8.80 3.86 11.13
N ALA A 99 -8.25 2.66 11.06
CA ALA A 99 -9.02 1.45 10.92
C ALA A 99 -9.43 0.95 12.31
N GLU A 100 -10.73 0.95 12.59
CA GLU A 100 -11.29 0.51 13.87
C GLU A 100 -11.91 -0.87 13.73
N ILE A 101 -11.45 -1.78 14.57
CA ILE A 101 -11.96 -3.15 14.66
C ILE A 101 -13.09 -3.15 15.69
N THR A 102 -14.30 -3.49 15.26
CA THR A 102 -15.43 -3.54 16.19
C THR A 102 -15.30 -4.74 17.13
N THR A 103 -15.85 -4.63 18.34
CA THR A 103 -15.95 -5.77 19.26
C THR A 103 -16.70 -6.93 18.62
N GLU A 104 -17.72 -6.64 17.82
CA GLU A 104 -18.45 -7.64 17.03
C GLU A 104 -17.53 -8.42 16.08
N ALA A 105 -16.59 -7.75 15.40
CA ALA A 105 -15.63 -8.41 14.52
C ALA A 105 -14.67 -9.32 15.31
N ILE A 106 -14.21 -8.87 16.47
CA ILE A 106 -13.34 -9.66 17.35
C ILE A 106 -14.09 -10.91 17.82
N ASP A 107 -15.28 -10.72 18.40
CA ASP A 107 -16.12 -11.81 18.89
C ASP A 107 -16.43 -12.79 17.76
N PHE A 108 -16.77 -12.30 16.56
CA PHE A 108 -17.06 -13.15 15.41
C PHE A 108 -15.87 -14.04 15.04
N VAL A 109 -14.66 -13.48 14.97
CA VAL A 109 -13.45 -14.25 14.66
C VAL A 109 -13.13 -15.25 15.77
N GLU A 110 -13.27 -14.86 17.04
CA GLU A 110 -13.04 -15.78 18.15
C GLU A 110 -13.99 -16.98 18.12
N HIS A 111 -15.28 -16.73 17.88
CA HIS A 111 -16.28 -17.79 17.78
C HIS A 111 -16.07 -18.69 16.56
N ALA A 112 -15.75 -18.10 15.40
CA ALA A 112 -15.59 -18.85 14.15
C ALA A 112 -14.29 -19.67 14.09
N THR A 113 -13.21 -19.20 14.74
CA THR A 113 -11.91 -19.89 14.75
C THR A 113 -11.69 -20.76 15.99
N HIS A 114 -12.52 -20.63 17.01
CA HIS A 114 -12.35 -21.22 18.34
C HIS A 114 -10.99 -20.87 18.98
N ARG A 115 -10.42 -19.71 18.64
CA ARG A 115 -9.16 -19.21 19.16
C ARG A 115 -9.28 -17.74 19.49
N ARG A 116 -8.52 -17.29 20.49
CA ARG A 116 -8.35 -15.87 20.77
C ARG A 116 -7.11 -15.36 20.05
N LEU A 117 -7.31 -14.45 19.11
CA LEU A 117 -6.21 -13.70 18.52
C LEU A 117 -6.05 -12.41 19.32
N PRO A 118 -4.86 -12.13 19.88
CA PRO A 118 -4.59 -10.87 20.56
C PRO A 118 -5.03 -9.70 19.67
N PRO A 119 -5.75 -8.70 20.20
CA PRO A 119 -6.18 -7.55 19.41
C PRO A 119 -5.01 -6.81 18.76
N GLU A 120 -3.80 -6.90 19.32
CA GLU A 120 -2.54 -6.32 18.82
C GLU A 120 -1.86 -7.15 17.72
N SER A 121 -2.36 -8.37 17.45
CA SER A 121 -1.72 -9.32 16.55
C SER A 121 -1.47 -8.75 15.14
N ALA A 122 -0.46 -9.32 14.47
CA ALA A 122 -0.14 -8.98 13.09
C ALA A 122 -1.30 -9.28 12.13
N PHE A 123 -2.15 -10.26 12.48
CA PHE A 123 -3.38 -10.57 11.75
C PHE A 123 -4.29 -9.35 11.60
N TRP A 124 -4.64 -8.70 12.71
CA TRP A 124 -5.52 -7.52 12.70
C TRP A 124 -4.91 -6.34 11.95
N THR A 125 -3.59 -6.18 12.05
CA THR A 125 -2.86 -5.15 11.28
C THR A 125 -2.93 -5.43 9.77
N SER A 126 -2.68 -6.66 9.36
CA SER A 126 -2.78 -7.09 7.96
C SER A 126 -4.19 -6.92 7.39
N LEU A 127 -5.22 -7.26 8.19
CA LEU A 127 -6.62 -7.08 7.81
C LEU A 127 -6.96 -5.59 7.65
N ALA A 128 -6.54 -4.76 8.60
CA ALA A 128 -6.75 -3.32 8.54
C ALA A 128 -6.11 -2.69 7.30
N GLU A 129 -4.88 -3.09 6.96
CA GLU A 129 -4.22 -2.65 5.73
C GLU A 129 -4.98 -3.08 4.48
N ARG A 130 -5.50 -4.31 4.43
CA ARG A 130 -6.30 -4.80 3.30
C ARG A 130 -7.61 -4.04 3.16
N CYS A 131 -8.32 -3.81 4.27
CA CYS A 131 -9.57 -3.05 4.27
C CYS A 131 -9.35 -1.61 3.81
N LEU A 132 -8.30 -0.96 4.31
CA LEU A 132 -7.93 0.39 3.86
C LEU A 132 -7.55 0.41 2.38
N ASN A 133 -6.73 -0.54 1.94
CA ASN A 133 -6.34 -0.65 0.53
C ASN A 133 -7.56 -0.85 -0.39
N ALA A 134 -8.47 -1.74 0.00
CA ALA A 134 -9.71 -2.00 -0.73
C ALA A 134 -10.60 -0.76 -0.79
N PHE A 135 -10.73 -0.03 0.31
CA PHE A 135 -11.49 1.22 0.36
C PHE A 135 -10.88 2.28 -0.59
N LEU A 136 -9.58 2.56 -0.44
CA LEU A 136 -8.88 3.54 -1.28
C LEU A 136 -8.99 3.19 -2.76
N TRP A 137 -8.92 1.89 -3.09
CA TRP A 137 -9.08 1.41 -4.45
C TRP A 137 -10.51 1.57 -4.99
N ASN A 138 -11.52 1.11 -4.24
CA ASN A 138 -12.90 1.06 -4.69
C ASN A 138 -13.58 2.44 -4.70
N ASP A 139 -13.39 3.22 -3.63
CA ASP A 139 -14.01 4.53 -3.49
C ASP A 139 -13.19 5.64 -4.16
N GLY A 140 -11.90 5.42 -4.41
CA GLY A 140 -11.01 6.42 -5.02
C GLY A 140 -10.81 7.67 -4.14
N ARG A 141 -11.07 7.57 -2.84
CA ARG A 141 -10.96 8.64 -1.85
C ARG A 141 -10.59 8.07 -0.50
N VAL A 142 -10.12 8.93 0.39
CA VAL A 142 -9.90 8.61 1.80
C VAL A 142 -11.25 8.52 2.54
N PRO A 143 -11.42 7.61 3.52
CA PRO A 143 -12.67 7.50 4.27
C PRO A 143 -13.10 8.85 4.87
N PRO A 144 -14.38 9.23 4.75
CA PRO A 144 -14.88 10.46 5.35
C PRO A 144 -14.72 10.39 6.87
N GLY A 145 -14.16 11.45 7.47
CA GLY A 145 -13.81 11.47 8.89
C GLY A 145 -12.54 10.70 9.25
N GLY A 146 -11.78 10.19 8.27
CA GLY A 146 -10.52 9.49 8.49
C GLY A 146 -10.70 8.18 9.24
N LYS A 147 -11.85 7.52 9.11
CA LYS A 147 -12.13 6.25 9.80
C LYS A 147 -12.69 5.20 8.85
N VAL A 148 -12.12 4.01 8.88
CA VAL A 148 -12.68 2.80 8.26
C VAL A 148 -13.03 1.81 9.36
N THR A 149 -14.25 1.28 9.35
CA THR A 149 -14.72 0.36 10.38
C THR A 149 -14.65 -1.06 9.82
N ILE A 150 -14.03 -1.97 10.56
CA ILE A 150 -13.93 -3.39 10.25
C ILE A 150 -14.97 -4.11 11.11
N THR A 151 -15.95 -4.71 10.46
CA THR A 151 -17.11 -5.38 11.05
C THR A 151 -17.08 -6.88 10.78
N ALA A 152 -17.98 -7.65 11.40
CA ALA A 152 -18.10 -9.09 11.12
C ALA A 152 -18.39 -9.41 9.64
N LYS A 153 -19.02 -8.48 8.90
CA LYS A 153 -19.31 -8.65 7.46
C LYS A 153 -18.07 -8.60 6.57
N ASP A 154 -16.97 -8.05 7.09
CA ASP A 154 -15.70 -8.00 6.38
C ASP A 154 -14.98 -9.36 6.42
N PHE A 155 -15.55 -10.40 7.03
CA PHE A 155 -14.95 -11.73 7.11
C PHE A 155 -15.66 -12.72 6.19
N ASP A 156 -15.00 -13.05 5.08
CA ASP A 156 -15.33 -14.19 4.25
C ASP A 156 -14.68 -15.47 4.78
N HIS A 157 -14.98 -16.60 4.13
CA HIS A 157 -14.43 -17.90 4.51
C HIS A 157 -12.89 -17.91 4.51
N ASP A 158 -12.26 -17.32 3.50
CA ASP A 158 -10.81 -17.31 3.35
C ASP A 158 -10.12 -16.52 4.47
N ARG A 159 -10.70 -15.38 4.86
CA ARG A 159 -10.20 -14.58 6.00
C ARG A 159 -10.30 -15.35 7.31
N LEU A 160 -11.36 -16.12 7.50
CA LEU A 160 -11.51 -16.99 8.68
C LEU A 160 -10.48 -18.12 8.69
N GLN A 161 -10.16 -18.71 7.53
CA GLN A 161 -9.09 -19.71 7.44
C GLN A 161 -7.72 -19.10 7.75
N LEU A 162 -7.44 -17.91 7.23
CA LEU A 162 -6.22 -17.17 7.56
C LEU A 162 -6.12 -16.88 9.06
N ALA A 163 -7.21 -16.43 9.68
CA ALA A 163 -7.26 -16.18 11.12
C ALA A 163 -6.98 -17.45 11.93
N ARG A 164 -7.54 -18.59 11.51
CA ARG A 164 -7.38 -19.88 12.18
C ARG A 164 -5.93 -20.36 12.15
N LEU A 165 -5.26 -20.19 11.01
CA LEU A 165 -3.89 -20.62 10.76
C LEU A 165 -2.84 -19.59 11.23
N TRP A 166 -3.26 -18.41 11.68
CA TRP A 166 -2.31 -17.38 12.09
C TRP A 166 -1.56 -17.79 13.36
N GLU A 167 -0.25 -17.64 13.31
CA GLU A 167 0.67 -17.75 14.45
C GLU A 167 1.24 -16.36 14.72
N ASP A 168 1.16 -15.90 15.97
CA ASP A 168 1.65 -14.59 16.40
C ASP A 168 3.09 -14.67 16.90
#